data_AF-A0A971XMS5-F1
#
_entry.id   AF-A0A971XMS5-F1
#
_cell.length_a   1.000
_cell.length_b   1.000
_cell.length_c   1.000
_cell.angle_alpha   90.00
_cell.angle_beta   90.00
_cell.angle_gamma   90.00
#
_symmetry.space_group_name_H-M   'P 1'
#
loop_
_entity.id
_entity.type
_entity.pdbx_description
1 polymer ?
#
loop_
_entity_poly.entity_id
_entity_poly.type
_entity_poly.pdbx_seq_one_letter_code
_entity_poly.pdbx_strand_id
1 'polypeptide(L)'
;TKVIVGNNKLAIIIRENVNARDFGITLELDYFDAIQRLSEEGDIYERERKLDKFRWDWLEQNTTLDYFNIEYIFAYLCKLQILERWVSLNAEEGERVFRELISGLKDGIEMPDES
;
A
#
# COMPACT_ATOMS: atom_id res chain seq x y z
N THR A 1 17.67 21.94 1.95
CA THR A 1 18.40 21.30 0.83
C THR A 1 17.61 20.10 0.36
N LYS A 2 17.16 20.06 -0.89
CA LYS A 2 16.54 18.84 -1.45
C LYS A 2 17.67 17.85 -1.74
N VAL A 3 17.74 16.76 -0.98
CA VAL A 3 18.79 15.75 -1.14
C VAL A 3 18.14 14.43 -1.55
N ILE A 4 18.56 13.88 -2.68
CA ILE A 4 18.17 12.55 -3.14
C ILE A 4 19.20 11.56 -2.60
N VAL A 5 18.79 10.70 -1.66
CA VAL A 5 19.65 9.75 -0.95
C VAL A 5 19.71 8.41 -1.69
N GLY A 6 20.89 7.78 -1.72
CA GLY A 6 21.11 6.46 -2.33
C GLY A 6 21.63 6.52 -3.77
N ASN A 7 22.07 5.39 -4.33
CA ASN A 7 22.58 5.28 -5.70
C ASN A 7 21.87 4.19 -6.51
N ASN A 8 20.59 3.94 -6.20
CA ASN A 8 19.78 3.02 -7.00
C ASN A 8 19.34 3.70 -8.31
N LYS A 9 18.81 2.89 -9.24
CA LYS A 9 18.34 3.34 -10.55
C LYS A 9 17.39 4.55 -10.46
N LEU A 10 16.43 4.49 -9.53
CA LEU A 10 15.47 5.58 -9.31
C LEU A 10 16.15 6.88 -8.84
N ALA A 11 17.09 6.81 -7.89
CA ALA A 11 17.82 7.99 -7.42
C ALA A 11 18.64 8.65 -8.54
N ILE A 12 19.19 7.86 -9.45
CA ILE A 12 19.90 8.37 -10.64
C ILE A 12 18.91 9.06 -11.59
N ILE A 13 17.81 8.40 -11.95
CA ILE A 13 16.78 8.93 -12.86
C ILE A 13 16.24 10.27 -12.35
N ILE A 14 15.92 10.38 -11.06
CA ILE A 14 15.39 11.61 -10.46
C ILE A 14 16.43 12.75 -10.51
N ARG A 15 17.73 12.46 -10.32
CA ARG A 15 18.80 13.48 -10.43
C ARG A 15 19.04 13.93 -11.85
N GLU A 16 18.93 13.03 -12.82
CA GLU A 16 19.11 13.35 -14.23
C GLU A 16 17.90 14.13 -14.79
N ASN A 17 16.71 13.91 -14.22
CA ASN A 17 15.44 14.48 -14.70
C ASN A 17 14.77 15.44 -13.71
N VAL A 18 15.56 16.25 -12.97
CA VAL A 18 15.04 17.17 -11.93
C VAL A 18 13.99 18.16 -12.44
N ASN A 19 14.06 18.53 -13.71
CA ASN A 19 13.16 19.51 -14.33
C ASN A 19 11.92 18.88 -14.97
N ALA A 20 11.85 17.54 -15.07
CA ALA A 20 10.68 16.84 -15.56
C ALA A 20 9.59 16.84 -14.47
N ARG A 21 8.32 17.05 -14.86
CA ARG A 21 7.19 17.08 -13.91
C ARG A 21 7.11 15.79 -13.10
N ASP A 22 7.42 14.68 -13.73
CA ASP A 22 7.36 13.33 -13.19
C ASP A 22 8.74 12.78 -12.81
N PHE A 23 9.79 13.61 -12.84
CA PHE A 23 11.18 13.20 -12.62
C PHE A 23 11.66 12.03 -13.50
N GLY A 24 10.99 11.75 -14.63
CA GLY A 24 11.29 10.62 -15.52
C GLY A 24 11.01 9.23 -14.93
N ILE A 25 10.29 9.13 -13.80
CA ILE A 25 10.05 7.84 -13.11
C ILE A 25 8.70 7.20 -13.43
N THR A 26 7.84 7.84 -14.22
CA THR A 26 6.54 7.27 -14.62
C THR A 26 6.67 5.93 -15.33
N LEU A 27 7.72 5.76 -16.13
CA LEU A 27 8.01 4.51 -16.85
C LEU A 27 8.62 3.41 -15.96
N GLU A 28 9.12 3.78 -14.78
CA GLU A 28 9.75 2.86 -13.84
C GLU A 28 8.80 2.42 -12.73
N LEU A 29 7.82 3.28 -12.41
CA LEU A 29 6.87 3.08 -11.33
C LEU A 29 5.45 3.21 -11.88
N ASP A 30 4.85 2.09 -12.25
CA ASP A 30 3.51 2.01 -12.85
C ASP A 30 2.41 2.67 -11.98
N TYR A 31 2.66 2.78 -10.68
CA TYR A 31 1.77 3.42 -9.72
C TYR A 31 1.95 4.95 -9.57
N PHE A 32 3.01 5.54 -10.14
CA PHE A 32 3.38 6.93 -9.89
C PHE A 32 2.27 7.91 -10.30
N ASP A 33 1.69 7.73 -11.49
CA ASP A 33 0.60 8.57 -11.98
C ASP A 33 -0.63 8.53 -11.09
N ALA A 34 -0.97 7.35 -10.56
CA ALA A 34 -2.08 7.19 -9.63
C ALA A 34 -1.83 7.96 -8.34
N ILE A 35 -0.63 7.82 -7.76
CA ILE A 35 -0.23 8.54 -6.54
C ILE A 35 -0.19 10.06 -6.78
N GLN A 36 0.30 10.50 -7.93
CA GLN A 36 0.35 11.92 -8.27
C GLN A 36 -1.06 12.52 -8.31
N ARG A 37 -2.03 11.86 -8.96
CA ARG A 37 -3.43 12.30 -8.96
C ARG A 37 -4.04 12.30 -7.56
N LEU A 38 -3.73 11.30 -6.74
CA LEU A 38 -4.17 11.28 -5.34
C LEU A 38 -3.57 12.44 -4.53
N SER A 39 -2.33 12.83 -4.80
CA SER A 39 -1.68 13.94 -4.10
C SER A 39 -2.34 15.31 -4.37
N GLU A 40 -2.98 15.44 -5.53
CA GLU A 40 -3.72 16.64 -5.97
C GLU A 40 -5.10 16.76 -5.30
N GLU A 41 -5.56 15.75 -4.54
CA GLU A 41 -6.78 15.83 -3.73
C GLU A 41 -6.64 16.91 -2.64
N GLY A 42 -7.62 17.82 -2.60
CA GLY A 42 -7.58 19.01 -1.75
C GLY A 42 -8.04 18.74 -0.32
N ASP A 43 -8.99 17.83 -0.15
CA ASP A 43 -9.42 17.39 1.17
C ASP A 43 -8.42 16.40 1.75
N ILE A 44 -7.80 16.76 2.88
CA ILE A 44 -6.75 15.96 3.52
C ILE A 44 -7.30 14.60 3.97
N TYR A 45 -8.52 14.54 4.48
CA TYR A 45 -9.14 13.32 4.96
C TYR A 45 -9.40 12.36 3.79
N GLU A 46 -10.02 12.86 2.72
CA GLU A 46 -10.27 12.06 1.52
C GLU A 46 -8.98 11.63 0.83
N ARG A 47 -7.95 12.49 0.83
CA ARG A 47 -6.63 12.15 0.31
C ARG A 47 -6.00 11.00 1.07
N GLU A 48 -5.96 11.07 2.40
CA GLU A 48 -5.41 10.00 3.25
C GLU A 48 -6.20 8.69 3.09
N ARG A 49 -7.53 8.78 3.01
CA ARG A 49 -8.41 7.62 2.80
C ARG A 49 -8.12 6.93 1.46
N LYS A 50 -8.03 7.71 0.38
CA LYS A 50 -7.74 7.17 -0.97
C LYS A 50 -6.32 6.63 -1.07
N LEU A 51 -5.34 7.26 -0.42
CA LEU A 51 -3.97 6.76 -0.35
C LEU A 51 -3.87 5.43 0.38
N ASP A 52 -4.58 5.27 1.49
CA ASP A 52 -4.60 3.98 2.21
C ASP A 52 -5.34 2.90 1.42
N LYS A 53 -6.43 3.24 0.74
CA LYS A 53 -7.09 2.29 -0.17
C LYS A 53 -6.15 1.84 -1.28
N PHE A 54 -5.40 2.77 -1.86
CA PHE A 54 -4.40 2.47 -2.88
C PHE A 54 -3.32 1.51 -2.35
N ARG A 55 -2.78 1.78 -1.15
CA ARG A 55 -1.80 0.89 -0.50
C ARG A 55 -2.38 -0.50 -0.26
N TRP A 56 -3.60 -0.57 0.24
CA TRP A 56 -4.28 -1.84 0.49
C TRP A 56 -4.42 -2.68 -0.77
N ASP A 57 -4.88 -2.06 -1.86
CA ASP A 57 -5.09 -2.73 -3.15
C ASP A 57 -3.77 -3.19 -3.75
N TRP A 58 -2.72 -2.37 -3.62
CA TRP A 58 -1.38 -2.75 -4.04
C TRP A 58 -0.86 -3.96 -3.25
N LEU A 59 -1.04 -3.97 -1.92
CA LEU A 59 -0.66 -5.11 -1.08
C LEU A 59 -1.43 -6.38 -1.50
N GLU A 60 -2.73 -6.29 -1.76
CA GLU A 60 -3.52 -7.44 -2.23
C GLU A 60 -3.05 -8.01 -3.54
N GLN A 61 -2.76 -7.15 -4.53
CA GLN A 61 -2.27 -7.58 -5.84
C GLN A 61 -0.88 -8.23 -5.78
N ASN A 62 -0.04 -7.80 -4.82
CA ASN A 62 1.32 -8.32 -4.69
C ASN A 62 1.41 -9.56 -3.80
N THR A 63 0.35 -9.92 -3.06
CA THR A 63 0.32 -11.12 -2.22
C THR A 63 -0.76 -12.13 -2.62
N THR A 64 -1.39 -11.97 -3.78
CA THR A 64 -2.56 -12.78 -4.20
C THR A 64 -2.22 -14.23 -4.56
N LEU A 65 -0.94 -14.56 -4.72
CA LEU A 65 -0.49 -15.87 -5.23
C LEU A 65 0.44 -16.64 -4.29
N ASP A 66 0.67 -16.15 -3.07
CA ASP A 66 1.69 -16.70 -2.17
C ASP A 66 1.12 -17.56 -1.04
N TYR A 67 1.60 -18.82 -0.99
CA TYR A 67 1.45 -19.70 0.16
C TYR A 67 2.30 -19.16 1.33
N PHE A 68 1.66 -18.49 2.29
CA PHE A 68 2.19 -18.09 3.60
C PHE A 68 3.72 -17.84 3.68
N ASN A 69 4.22 -16.87 2.89
CA ASN A 69 5.62 -16.44 2.90
C ASN A 69 5.81 -15.15 3.71
N ILE A 70 7.05 -14.68 3.81
CA ILE A 70 7.39 -13.50 4.63
C ILE A 70 6.74 -12.23 4.07
N GLU A 71 6.57 -12.14 2.75
CA GLU A 71 5.90 -11.09 2.02
C GLU A 71 4.42 -10.99 2.43
N TYR A 72 3.74 -12.13 2.56
CA TYR A 72 2.37 -12.20 3.06
C TYR A 72 2.26 -11.67 4.51
N ILE A 73 3.21 -12.03 5.39
CA ILE A 73 3.25 -11.53 6.77
C ILE A 73 3.46 -10.01 6.80
N PHE A 74 4.37 -9.48 5.97
CA PHE A 74 4.59 -8.04 5.87
C PHE A 74 3.35 -7.31 5.34
N ALA A 75 2.70 -7.84 4.31
CA ALA A 75 1.48 -7.25 3.79
C ALA A 75 0.36 -7.25 4.83
N TYR A 76 0.20 -8.34 5.58
CA TYR A 76 -0.75 -8.41 6.69
C TYR A 76 -0.45 -7.35 7.77
N LEU A 77 0.82 -7.20 8.16
CA LEU A 77 1.22 -6.17 9.13
C LEU A 77 0.92 -4.76 8.63
N CYS A 78 1.21 -4.46 7.36
CA CYS A 78 0.91 -3.16 6.77
C CYS A 78 -0.61 -2.88 6.73
N LYS A 79 -1.43 -3.88 6.37
CA LYS A 79 -2.89 -3.76 6.41
C LYS A 79 -3.38 -3.52 7.84
N LEU A 80 -2.83 -4.22 8.83
CA LEU A 80 -3.19 -4.03 10.23
C LEU A 80 -2.87 -2.60 10.71
N GLN A 81 -1.71 -2.05 10.35
CA GLN A 81 -1.34 -0.66 10.69
C GLN A 81 -2.29 0.37 10.08
N ILE A 82 -2.75 0.15 8.84
CA ILE A 82 -3.78 0.99 8.21
C ILE A 82 -5.07 0.92 9.03
N LEU A 83 -5.50 -0.28 9.43
CA LEU A 83 -6.72 -0.43 10.24
C LEU A 83 -6.60 0.24 11.60
N GLU A 84 -5.53 0.02 12.35
CA GLU A 84 -5.33 0.64 13.68
C GLU A 84 -5.44 2.16 13.60
N ARG A 85 -4.88 2.76 12.54
CA ARG A 85 -5.01 4.21 12.29
C ARG A 85 -6.47 4.63 12.15
N TRP A 86 -7.27 3.92 11.35
CA TRP A 86 -8.68 4.26 11.15
C TRP A 86 -9.58 3.90 12.32
N VAL A 87 -9.33 2.81 13.04
CA VAL A 87 -10.00 2.46 14.31
C VAL A 87 -9.83 3.59 15.32
N SER A 88 -8.62 4.15 15.44
CA SER A 88 -8.35 5.26 16.36
C SER A 88 -9.10 6.55 16.00
N LEU A 89 -9.51 6.70 14.73
CA LEU A 89 -10.25 7.85 14.21
C LEU A 89 -11.77 7.60 14.19
N ASN A 90 -12.20 6.34 14.07
CA ASN A 90 -13.59 5.90 14.08
C ASN A 90 -13.68 4.39 14.46
N ALA A 91 -14.01 4.12 15.73
CA ALA A 91 -13.96 2.77 16.30
C ALA A 91 -14.98 1.80 15.66
N GLU A 92 -16.17 2.26 15.26
CA GLU A 92 -17.18 1.39 14.62
C GLU A 92 -16.73 0.89 13.25
N GLU A 93 -16.19 1.79 12.42
CA GLU A 93 -15.74 1.43 11.07
C GLU A 93 -14.47 0.58 11.13
N GLY A 94 -13.56 0.87 12.05
CA GLY A 94 -12.36 0.08 12.26
C GLY A 94 -12.64 -1.37 12.69
N GLU A 95 -13.60 -1.59 13.59
CA GLU A 95 -14.04 -2.91 14.03
C GLU A 95 -14.65 -3.72 12.88
N ARG A 96 -15.41 -3.07 11.98
CA ARG A 96 -16.01 -3.72 10.80
C ARG A 96 -14.92 -4.30 9.88
N VAL A 97 -13.94 -3.49 9.50
CA VAL A 97 -12.88 -3.92 8.56
C VAL A 97 -11.94 -4.94 9.20
N PHE A 98 -11.68 -4.84 10.52
CA PHE A 98 -10.92 -5.86 11.24
C PHE A 98 -11.58 -7.24 11.17
N ARG A 99 -12.89 -7.31 11.35
CA ARG A 99 -13.65 -8.57 11.23
C ARG A 99 -13.61 -9.16 9.83
N GLU A 100 -13.67 -8.31 8.80
CA GLU A 100 -13.54 -8.73 7.40
C GLU A 100 -12.16 -9.33 7.12
N LEU A 101 -11.08 -8.70 7.60
CA LEU A 101 -9.71 -9.23 7.50
C LEU A 101 -9.57 -10.61 8.14
N ILE A 102 -10.06 -10.78 9.37
CA ILE A 102 -9.98 -12.06 10.09
C ILE A 102 -10.76 -13.16 9.37
N SER A 103 -11.91 -12.82 8.77
CA SER A 103 -12.67 -13.77 7.96
C SER A 103 -11.87 -14.24 6.75
N GLY A 104 -11.34 -13.31 5.95
CA GLY A 104 -10.56 -13.66 4.76
C GLY A 104 -9.29 -14.45 5.09
N LEU A 105 -8.68 -14.20 6.27
CA LEU A 105 -7.52 -14.96 6.72
C LEU A 105 -7.87 -16.40 7.10
N LYS A 106 -9.07 -16.66 7.62
CA LYS A 106 -9.54 -18.03 7.90
C LYS A 106 -9.86 -18.80 6.62
N ASP A 107 -10.41 -18.12 5.63
CA ASP A 107 -10.78 -18.74 4.35
C ASP A 107 -9.54 -19.14 3.52
N GLY A 108 -8.42 -18.44 3.68
CA GLY A 108 -7.12 -18.80 3.09
C GLY A 108 -6.38 -19.93 3.82
N ILE A 109 -6.85 -20.36 4.99
CA ILE A 109 -6.31 -21.48 5.77
C ILE A 109 -7.25 -22.67 5.56
N GLU A 110 -7.26 -23.26 4.37
CA GLU A 110 -7.71 -24.64 4.23
C GLU A 110 -6.66 -25.53 4.92
N MET A 111 -7.04 -26.13 6.06
CA MET A 111 -6.21 -27.16 6.67
C MET A 111 -6.15 -28.36 5.71
N PRO A 112 -4.97 -28.97 5.47
CA PRO A 112 -4.90 -30.20 4.71
C PRO A 112 -5.78 -31.23 5.42
N ASP A 113 -6.71 -31.84 4.69
CA ASP A 113 -7.52 -32.94 5.20
C ASP A 113 -6.56 -34.06 5.64
N GLU A 114 -6.55 -34.36 6.94
CA GLU A 114 -5.87 -35.54 7.47
C GLU A 114 -6.59 -36.77 6.92
N SER A 115 -6.01 -37.36 5.86
CA SER A 115 -6.39 -38.66 5.29
C SER A 115 -5.20 -39.60 5.24
#